data_AF-A0A1Z9FNG2-F1
#
_entry.id   AF-A0A1Z9FNG2-F1
#
_cell.length_a   1.000
_cell.length_b   1.000
_cell.length_c   1.000
_cell.angle_alpha   90.00
_cell.angle_beta   90.00
_cell.angle_gamma   90.00
#
_symmetry.space_group_name_H-M   'P 1'
#
loop_
_entity.id
_entity.type
_entity.pdbx_description
1 polymer ?
#
loop_
_entity_poly.entity_id
_entity_poly.type
_entity_poly.pdbx_seq_one_letter_code
_entity_poly.pdbx_strand_id
1 'polypeptide(L)' 'MKNKKNYPVFWQSTDNKKIACKEKIKILNNNIDELKELINQIYDEAILMGVKKKQIEEIINNITNDLYTDLDV' A
#
# COMPACT_ATOMS: atom_id res chain seq x y z
N MET A 1 8.68 -14.11 -14.69
CA MET A 1 7.42 -13.47 -14.23
C MET A 1 7.66 -11.96 -14.25
N LYS A 2 6.79 -11.16 -14.87
CA LYS A 2 6.98 -9.69 -14.86
C LYS A 2 6.77 -9.19 -13.43
N ASN A 3 7.82 -8.70 -12.77
CA ASN A 3 7.70 -8.00 -11.49
C ASN A 3 6.81 -6.77 -11.70
N LYS A 4 5.53 -6.88 -11.34
CA LYS A 4 4.61 -5.74 -11.35
C LYS A 4 5.01 -4.87 -10.16
N LYS A 5 5.40 -3.62 -10.42
CA LYS A 5 5.70 -2.67 -9.35
C LYS A 5 4.41 -2.34 -8.58
N ASN A 6 4.53 -2.19 -7.27
CA ASN A 6 3.42 -1.83 -6.38
C ASN A 6 3.06 -0.33 -6.42
N TYR A 7 3.79 0.46 -7.20
CA TYR A 7 3.70 1.92 -7.28
C TYR A 7 3.75 2.41 -8.74
N PRO A 8 3.27 3.64 -9.02
CA PRO A 8 3.21 4.19 -10.37
C PRO A 8 4.59 4.52 -10.95
N VAL A 9 4.63 4.82 -12.26
CA VAL A 9 5.85 5.27 -12.97
C VAL A 9 6.35 6.62 -12.43
N PHE A 10 5.43 7.47 -11.97
CA PHE A 10 5.73 8.72 -11.28
C PHE A 10 4.63 9.08 -10.30
N TRP A 11 5.00 9.77 -9.23
CA TRP A 11 4.07 10.35 -8.27
C TRP A 11 3.69 11.77 -8.68
N GLN A 12 2.45 12.17 -8.41
CA GLN A 12 1.93 13.49 -8.72
C GLN A 12 1.59 14.25 -7.43
N SER A 13 1.81 15.56 -7.43
CA SER A 13 1.32 16.47 -6.39
C SER A 13 -0.13 16.89 -6.68
N THR A 14 -0.75 17.58 -5.72
CA THR A 14 -2.14 18.10 -5.81
C THR A 14 -2.36 19.06 -6.97
N ASP A 15 -1.30 19.72 -7.45
CA ASP A 15 -1.31 20.57 -8.65
C ASP A 15 -1.02 19.81 -9.96
N ASN A 16 -1.13 18.48 -9.95
CA ASN A 16 -0.86 17.57 -11.06
C ASN A 16 0.59 17.59 -11.60
N LYS A 17 1.53 18.22 -10.90
CA LYS A 17 2.95 18.18 -11.27
C LYS A 17 3.59 16.88 -10.81
N LYS A 18 4.63 16.45 -11.51
CA LYS A 18 5.44 15.30 -11.10
C LYS A 18 6.27 15.65 -9.86
N ILE A 19 6.19 14.83 -8.83
CA ILE A 19 7.10 14.92 -7.68
C ILE A 19 8.51 14.59 -8.18
N ALA A 20 9.47 15.51 -8.00
CA ALA A 20 10.82 15.39 -8.54
C ALA A 20 11.87 14.91 -7.51
N CYS A 21 11.57 15.05 -6.21
CA CYS A 21 12.50 14.67 -5.15
C CYS A 21 12.67 13.15 -5.10
N LYS A 22 13.82 12.67 -5.61
CA LYS A 22 14.11 11.24 -5.74
C LYS A 22 14.15 10.52 -4.40
N GLU A 23 14.65 11.17 -3.35
CA GLU A 23 14.75 10.58 -2.00
C GLU A 23 13.37 10.37 -1.39
N LYS A 24 12.48 11.37 -1.45
CA LYS A 24 11.09 11.24 -0.99
C LYS A 24 10.35 10.12 -1.72
N ILE A 25 10.54 10.01 -3.03
CA ILE A 25 9.94 8.92 -3.83
C ILE A 25 10.49 7.56 -3.41
N LYS A 26 11.80 7.45 -3.20
CA LYS A 26 12.42 6.19 -2.75
C LYS A 26 11.83 5.75 -1.41
N ILE A 27 11.72 6.67 -0.45
CA ILE A 27 11.12 6.38 0.86
C ILE A 27 9.67 5.93 0.69
N LEU A 28 8.86 6.67 -0.07
CA LEU A 28 7.45 6.31 -0.28
C LEU A 28 7.30 4.94 -0.94
N ASN A 29 8.12 4.62 -1.95
CA ASN A 29 8.10 3.31 -2.60
C ASN A 29 8.50 2.19 -1.64
N ASN A 30 9.52 2.39 -0.81
CA ASN A 30 9.92 1.42 0.21
C ASN A 30 8.78 1.17 1.20
N ASN A 31 8.12 2.21 1.69
CA ASN A 31 6.98 2.08 2.60
C ASN A 31 5.84 1.25 1.98
N ILE A 32 5.58 1.41 0.68
CA ILE A 32 4.55 0.62 -0.03
C ILE A 32 4.96 -0.85 -0.16
N ASP A 33 6.23 -1.12 -0.44
CA ASP A 33 6.74 -2.49 -0.50
C ASP A 33 6.67 -3.15 0.90
N GLU A 34 7.03 -2.44 1.96
CA GLU A 34 6.90 -2.90 3.35
C GLU A 34 5.44 -3.17 3.75
N LEU A 35 4.52 -2.27 3.38
CA LEU A 35 3.08 -2.48 3.60
C LEU A 35 2.58 -3.75 2.87
N LYS A 36 3.07 -4.00 1.65
CA LYS A 36 2.67 -5.18 0.89
C LYS A 36 3.13 -6.48 1.56
N GLU A 37 4.36 -6.50 2.07
CA GLU A 37 4.88 -7.64 2.84
C GLU A 37 4.06 -7.86 4.12
N LEU A 38 3.76 -6.81 4.88
CA LEU A 38 2.94 -6.92 6.08
C LEU A 38 1.53 -7.44 5.78
N ILE A 39 0.88 -6.95 4.72
CA ILE A 39 -0.44 -7.45 4.29
C ILE A 39 -0.37 -8.94 3.92
N ASN A 40 0.69 -9.38 3.25
CA ASN A 40 0.85 -10.80 2.91
C ASN A 40 1.02 -11.66 4.17
N GLN A 41 1.81 -11.19 5.16
CA GLN A 41 1.97 -11.89 6.43
C GLN A 41 0.63 -12.04 7.17
N ILE A 42 -0.16 -10.96 7.26
CA ILE A 42 -1.51 -10.99 7.85
C ILE A 42 -2.42 -11.95 7.09
N TYR A 43 -2.35 -11.95 5.75
CA TYR A 43 -3.14 -12.85 4.92
C TYR A 43 -2.76 -14.31 5.20
N ASP A 44 -1.47 -14.63 5.20
CA ASP A 44 -0.97 -15.99 5.45
C ASP A 44 -1.38 -16.51 6.83
N GLU A 45 -1.32 -15.67 7.87
CA GLU A 45 -1.82 -15.99 9.22
C GLU A 45 -3.32 -16.29 9.21
N ALA A 46 -4.12 -15.46 8.53
CA ALA A 46 -5.56 -15.68 8.42
C ALA A 46 -5.88 -17.00 7.69
N ILE A 47 -5.14 -17.34 6.63
CA ILE A 47 -5.31 -18.61 5.92
C ILE A 47 -4.92 -19.79 6.80
N LEU A 48 -3.82 -19.69 7.55
CA LEU A 48 -3.35 -20.73 8.47
C LEU A 48 -4.40 -21.02 9.56
N MET A 49 -5.13 -20.00 10.02
CA MET A 49 -6.22 -20.12 10.99
C MET A 49 -7.54 -20.65 10.40
N GLY A 50 -7.64 -20.83 9.08
CA GLY A 50 -8.86 -21.27 8.40
C GLY A 50 -9.90 -20.16 8.19
N VAL A 51 -9.49 -18.89 8.20
CA VAL A 51 -10.38 -17.76 7.90
C VAL A 51 -10.79 -17.80 6.41
N LYS A 52 -12.03 -17.41 6.12
CA LYS A 52 -12.51 -17.28 4.75
C LYS A 52 -11.73 -16.17 4.02
N LYS A 53 -11.10 -16.51 2.89
CA LYS A 53 -10.31 -15.57 2.04
C LYS A 53 -11.01 -14.23 1.79
N LYS A 54 -12.27 -14.27 1.37
CA LYS A 54 -13.07 -13.06 1.10
C LYS A 54 -13.19 -12.15 2.33
N GLN A 55 -13.32 -12.73 3.52
CA GLN A 55 -13.50 -11.95 4.74
C GLN A 55 -12.22 -11.18 5.09
N ILE A 56 -11.04 -11.81 4.99
CA ILE A 56 -9.78 -11.09 5.26
C ILE A 56 -9.48 -10.05 4.17
N GLU A 57 -9.79 -10.35 2.91
CA GLU A 57 -9.67 -9.40 1.80
C GLU A 57 -10.56 -8.16 2.00
N GLU A 58 -11.81 -8.35 2.44
CA GLU A 58 -12.74 -7.26 2.77
C GLU A 58 -12.21 -6.40 3.93
N ILE A 59 -11.67 -7.02 4.99
CA ILE A 59 -11.10 -6.28 6.12
C ILE A 59 -9.90 -5.43 5.67
N ILE A 60 -8.98 -6.00 4.90
CA ILE A 60 -7.82 -5.28 4.36
C ILE A 60 -8.28 -4.09 3.51
N ASN A 61 -9.26 -4.29 2.63
CA ASN A 61 -9.82 -3.22 1.80
C ASN A 61 -10.48 -2.13 2.64
N ASN A 62 -11.22 -2.50 3.69
CA ASN A 62 -11.87 -1.54 4.58
C ASN A 62 -10.83 -0.64 5.27
N ILE A 63 -9.70 -1.21 5.73
CA ILE A 63 -8.60 -0.42 6.31
C ILE A 63 -8.03 0.57 5.29
N THR A 64 -7.85 0.16 4.02
CA THR A 64 -7.35 1.08 2.97
C THR A 64 -8.35 2.15 2.55
N ASN A 65 -9.64 1.96 2.84
CA ASN A 65 -10.69 2.95 2.56
C ASN A 65 -10.91 3.91 3.74
N ASP A 66 -10.46 3.57 4.94
CA ASP A 66 -10.62 4.36 6.17
C ASP A 66 -9.28 5.00 6.61
N LEU A 67 -8.57 5.57 5.64
CA LEU A 67 -7.31 6.27 5.90
C LEU A 67 -7.58 7.70 6.38
N TYR A 68 -6.86 8.11 7.42
CA TYR A 68 -6.89 9.48 7.93
C TYR A 68 -5.49 10.11 7.84
N THR A 69 -5.43 11.44 7.91
CA THR A 69 -4.18 12.19 8.02
C THR A 69 -4.34 13.30 9.03
N ASP A 70 -3.34 13.46 9.91
CA ASP A 70 -3.26 14.58 10.86
C ASP A 70 -2.61 15.83 10.24
N LEU A 71 -2.30 15.79 8.94
CA LEU A 71 -1.70 16.90 8.23
C LEU A 71 -2.79 17.85 7.72
N ASP A 72 -2.68 19.13 8.10
CA ASP A 72 -3.43 20.22 7.46
C ASP A 72 -2.79 20.52 6.09
N VAL A 73 -3.30 19.88 5.03
CA VAL A 73 -2.85 20.04 3.63
C VAL A 73 -3.80 20.86 2.78
#